data_AF-A0A5P9PRN7-F1
#
_entry.id   AF-A0A5P9PRN7-F1
#
_cell.length_a   1.000
_cell.length_b   1.000
_cell.length_c   1.000
_cell.angle_alpha   90.00
_cell.angle_beta   90.00
_cell.angle_gamma   90.00
#
_symmetry.space_group_name_H-M   'P 1'
#
loop_
_entity.id
_entity.type
_entity.pdbx_description
1 polymer ?
#
loop_
_entity_poly.entity_id
_entity_poly.type
_entity_poly.pdbx_seq_one_letter_code
_entity_poly.pdbx_strand_id
1 'polypeptide(L)'
;MVRAYGELTMDDDARILIGFDGSPTAEHAIREAAVLLGARRALVVTVWEQGQAFSPLNLPLSGLEGAPVTVDIRTGLAVDQAAYESAQHLARAGARLAVEHGFEASGHAVADDVTVADTLVRLAAETGAAAVVVGAHRHGRLSKLLLGSTSSAVIERAGCPVVVVRGE
;
A
#
# COMPACT_ATOMS: atom_id res chain seq x y z
N MET A 1 29.30 4.30 29.10
CA MET A 1 28.93 2.89 28.85
C MET A 1 28.04 2.86 27.61
N VAL A 2 28.64 2.73 26.42
CA VAL A 2 27.92 2.75 25.14
C VAL A 2 27.48 1.31 24.87
N ARG A 3 26.17 1.05 24.89
CA ARG A 3 25.60 -0.21 24.41
C ARG A 3 25.81 -0.27 22.91
N ALA A 4 26.58 -1.25 22.44
CA ALA A 4 26.56 -1.62 21.03
C ALA A 4 25.14 -2.07 20.68
N TYR A 5 24.47 -1.34 19.79
CA TYR A 5 23.29 -1.85 19.13
C TYR A 5 23.75 -3.02 18.28
N GLY A 6 23.20 -4.21 18.54
CA GLY A 6 23.50 -5.41 17.77
C GLY A 6 23.32 -5.12 16.29
N GLU A 7 24.23 -5.68 15.50
CA GLU A 7 24.12 -5.73 14.05
C GLU A 7 22.74 -6.33 13.73
N LEU A 8 21.81 -5.49 13.24
CA LEU A 8 20.53 -5.95 12.71
C LEU A 8 20.86 -6.63 11.38
N THR A 9 21.34 -7.87 11.44
CA THR A 9 21.45 -8.72 10.27
C THR A 9 20.04 -9.06 9.83
N MET A 10 19.54 -8.27 8.89
CA MET A 10 18.31 -8.55 8.16
C MET A 10 18.51 -9.89 7.46
N ASP A 11 17.64 -10.86 7.74
CA ASP A 11 17.64 -12.15 7.07
C ASP A 11 17.62 -11.94 5.55
N ASP A 12 18.66 -12.39 4.84
CA ASP A 12 18.87 -12.10 3.43
C ASP A 12 17.74 -12.65 2.55
N ASP A 13 17.03 -13.67 3.03
CA ASP A 13 15.89 -14.28 2.33
C ASP A 13 14.55 -13.57 2.61
N ALA A 14 14.50 -12.70 3.62
CA ALA A 14 13.28 -12.00 4.01
C ALA A 14 12.95 -10.85 3.03
N ARG A 15 11.67 -10.73 2.68
CA ARG A 15 11.20 -9.82 1.63
C ARG A 15 10.99 -8.41 2.15
N ILE A 16 11.16 -7.43 1.28
CA ILE A 16 10.71 -6.05 1.52
C ILE A 16 9.28 -5.90 1.03
N LEU A 17 8.38 -5.42 1.87
CA LEU A 17 7.01 -5.11 1.47
C LEU A 17 6.91 -3.63 1.11
N ILE A 18 6.46 -3.31 -0.10
CA ILE A 18 6.41 -1.93 -0.60
C ILE A 18 4.97 -1.56 -0.93
N GLY A 19 4.40 -0.58 -0.23
CA GLY A 19 3.10 -0.02 -0.56
C GLY A 19 3.16 0.85 -1.81
N PHE A 20 2.28 0.60 -2.78
CA PHE A 20 2.29 1.28 -4.07
C PHE A 20 0.88 1.63 -4.55
N ASP A 21 0.63 2.91 -4.73
CA ASP A 21 -0.64 3.49 -5.23
C ASP A 21 -0.48 4.14 -6.61
N GLY A 22 0.68 4.01 -7.25
CA GLY A 22 0.99 4.63 -8.55
C GLY A 22 1.36 6.11 -8.48
N SER A 23 1.45 6.70 -7.29
CA SER A 23 1.82 8.10 -7.13
C SER A 23 3.34 8.34 -7.33
N PRO A 24 3.76 9.57 -7.71
CA PRO A 24 5.19 9.89 -7.89
C PRO A 24 6.06 9.62 -6.65
N THR A 25 5.58 9.89 -5.42
CA THR A 25 6.34 9.52 -4.22
C THR A 25 6.36 8.00 -3.98
N ALA A 26 5.36 7.22 -4.40
CA ALA A 26 5.45 5.77 -4.31
C ALA A 26 6.51 5.22 -5.29
N GLU A 27 6.62 5.79 -6.49
CA GLU A 27 7.70 5.49 -7.43
C GLU A 27 9.08 5.90 -6.88
N HIS A 28 9.17 7.10 -6.28
CA HIS A 28 10.38 7.54 -5.59
C HIS A 28 10.71 6.65 -4.39
N ALA A 29 9.71 6.15 -3.66
CA ALA A 29 9.92 5.24 -2.54
C ALA A 29 10.57 3.91 -2.98
N ILE A 30 10.17 3.37 -4.14
CA ILE A 30 10.81 2.18 -4.72
C ILE A 30 12.28 2.47 -5.03
N ARG A 31 12.58 3.60 -5.67
CA ARG A 31 13.95 4.01 -6.02
C ARG A 31 14.85 4.14 -4.80
N GLU A 32 14.41 4.88 -3.80
CA GLU A 32 15.18 5.10 -2.57
C GLU A 32 15.33 3.80 -1.77
N ALA A 33 14.29 2.97 -1.71
CA ALA A 33 14.37 1.68 -1.03
C ALA A 33 15.43 0.77 -1.66
N ALA A 34 15.57 0.75 -2.98
CA ALA A 34 16.61 -0.04 -3.65
C ALA A 34 18.02 0.40 -3.23
N VAL A 35 18.24 1.71 -3.11
CA VAL A 35 19.52 2.29 -2.67
C VAL A 35 19.79 1.97 -1.20
N LEU A 36 18.78 2.10 -0.34
CA LEU A 36 18.91 1.97 1.11
C LEU A 36 18.97 0.52 1.60
N LEU A 37 18.20 -0.37 0.99
CA LEU A 37 17.99 -1.74 1.46
C LEU A 37 18.72 -2.80 0.62
N GLY A 38 19.27 -2.38 -0.53
CA GLY A 38 19.94 -3.24 -1.49
C GLY A 38 18.99 -4.10 -2.32
N ALA A 39 19.52 -4.64 -3.41
CA ALA A 39 18.86 -5.60 -4.29
C ALA A 39 18.50 -6.88 -3.51
N ARG A 40 17.21 -7.13 -3.31
CA ARG A 40 16.68 -8.32 -2.63
C ARG A 40 15.25 -8.62 -3.06
N ARG A 41 14.61 -9.61 -2.44
CA ARG A 41 13.20 -9.93 -2.74
C ARG A 41 12.27 -8.81 -2.27
N ALA A 42 11.32 -8.43 -3.13
CA ALA A 42 10.30 -7.46 -2.79
C ALA A 42 8.89 -7.92 -3.19
N LEU A 43 7.92 -7.53 -2.38
CA LEU A 43 6.49 -7.65 -2.68
C LEU A 43 5.90 -6.25 -2.79
N VAL A 44 5.52 -5.86 -4.00
CA VAL A 44 4.89 -4.56 -4.25
C VAL A 44 3.39 -4.72 -4.12
N VAL A 45 2.80 -4.02 -3.15
CA VAL A 45 1.41 -4.19 -2.73
C VAL A 45 0.59 -2.95 -3.10
N THR A 46 -0.46 -3.16 -3.89
CA THR A 46 -1.51 -2.17 -4.11
C THR A 46 -2.78 -2.60 -3.40
N VAL A 47 -3.26 -1.76 -2.49
CA VAL A 47 -4.50 -2.00 -1.75
C VAL A 47 -5.65 -1.30 -2.47
N TRP A 48 -6.78 -1.98 -2.64
CA TRP A 48 -7.99 -1.42 -3.26
C TRP A 48 -9.19 -1.57 -2.34
N GLU A 49 -10.11 -0.60 -2.40
CA GLU A 49 -11.28 -0.58 -1.53
C GLU A 49 -12.37 -1.53 -2.06
N GLN A 50 -12.67 -2.59 -1.30
CA GLN A 50 -13.72 -3.54 -1.68
C GLN A 50 -15.11 -3.00 -1.28
N GLY A 51 -16.12 -3.20 -2.12
CA GLY A 51 -17.51 -2.94 -1.75
C GLY A 51 -17.93 -1.47 -1.85
N GLN A 52 -17.20 -0.65 -2.60
CA GLN A 52 -17.56 0.75 -2.90
C GLN A 52 -18.97 0.89 -3.48
N ALA A 53 -19.45 -0.12 -4.22
CA ALA A 53 -20.80 -0.15 -4.77
C ALA A 53 -21.92 -0.30 -3.72
N PHE A 54 -21.57 -0.74 -2.51
CA PHE A 54 -22.51 -0.91 -1.39
C PHE A 54 -22.34 0.19 -0.32
N SER A 55 -21.47 1.16 -0.56
CA SER A 55 -21.31 2.31 0.34
C SER A 55 -22.58 3.16 0.35
N PRO A 56 -23.17 3.46 1.52
CA PRO A 56 -24.38 4.29 1.63
C PRO A 56 -24.21 5.69 1.00
N LEU A 57 -22.96 6.17 0.91
CA LEU A 57 -22.60 7.46 0.32
C LEU A 57 -22.68 7.46 -1.21
N ASN A 58 -22.57 6.30 -1.86
CA ASN A 58 -22.68 6.14 -3.31
C ASN A 58 -24.11 5.79 -3.76
N LEU A 59 -25.04 5.60 -2.82
CA LEU A 59 -26.45 5.48 -3.15
C LEU A 59 -26.97 6.85 -3.63
N PRO A 60 -27.66 6.93 -4.78
CA PRO A 60 -28.24 8.18 -5.24
C PRO A 60 -29.31 8.65 -4.24
N LEU A 61 -28.93 9.61 -3.38
CA LEU A 61 -29.81 10.21 -2.36
C LEU A 61 -31.05 10.88 -2.98
N SER A 62 -31.02 11.19 -4.27
CA SER A 62 -32.11 11.83 -5.03
C SER A 62 -33.37 10.97 -5.21
N GLY A 63 -33.36 9.69 -4.80
CA GLY A 63 -34.48 8.75 -4.98
C GLY A 63 -35.19 8.27 -3.71
N LEU A 64 -34.89 8.84 -2.54
CA LEU A 64 -35.35 8.32 -1.23
C LEU A 64 -36.79 8.73 -0.83
N GLU A 65 -37.62 9.19 -1.76
CA GLU A 65 -39.06 9.28 -1.52
C GLU A 65 -39.72 7.91 -1.79
N GLY A 66 -39.65 7.02 -0.79
CA GLY A 66 -40.56 5.88 -0.64
C GLY A 66 -40.34 4.66 -1.54
N ALA A 67 -39.28 4.60 -2.36
CA ALA A 67 -38.97 3.41 -3.18
C ALA A 67 -38.00 2.46 -2.46
N PRO A 68 -38.22 1.13 -2.51
CA PRO A 68 -37.25 0.17 -2.00
C PRO A 68 -35.93 0.29 -2.79
N VAL A 69 -34.83 0.52 -2.08
CA VAL A 69 -33.48 0.53 -2.67
C VAL A 69 -33.19 -0.89 -3.15
N THR A 70 -33.29 -1.12 -4.46
CA THR A 70 -32.82 -2.37 -5.06
C THR A 70 -31.31 -2.28 -5.22
N VAL A 71 -30.58 -2.97 -4.33
CA VAL A 71 -29.15 -3.15 -4.48
C VAL A 71 -28.91 -4.09 -5.67
N ASP A 72 -28.41 -3.54 -6.78
CA ASP A 72 -28.02 -4.36 -7.92
C ASP A 72 -26.65 -5.01 -7.67
N ILE A 73 -26.71 -6.25 -7.19
CA ILE A 73 -25.54 -7.08 -6.90
C ILE A 73 -24.65 -7.25 -8.13
N ARG A 74 -25.21 -7.31 -9.36
CA ARG A 74 -24.41 -7.51 -10.58
C ARG A 74 -23.59 -6.28 -10.91
N THR A 75 -24.18 -5.10 -10.78
CA THR A 75 -23.47 -3.83 -10.95
C THR A 75 -22.39 -3.67 -9.88
N GLY A 76 -22.68 -4.05 -8.63
CA GLY A 76 -21.68 -4.01 -7.55
C GLY A 76 -20.46 -4.92 -7.80
N LEU A 77 -20.69 -6.16 -8.23
CA LEU A 77 -19.62 -7.09 -8.59
C LEU A 77 -18.78 -6.60 -9.77
N ALA A 78 -19.39 -5.94 -10.76
CA ALA A 78 -18.68 -5.38 -11.90
C ALA A 78 -17.76 -4.21 -11.50
N VAL A 79 -18.20 -3.37 -10.57
CA VAL A 79 -17.38 -2.27 -10.02
C VAL A 79 -16.18 -2.82 -9.25
N ASP A 80 -16.41 -3.80 -8.35
CA ASP A 80 -15.33 -4.42 -7.60
C ASP A 80 -14.32 -5.11 -8.52
N GLN A 81 -14.79 -5.77 -9.59
CA GLN A 81 -13.92 -6.39 -10.59
C GLN A 81 -13.04 -5.35 -11.30
N ALA A 82 -13.61 -4.22 -11.72
CA ALA A 82 -12.84 -3.15 -12.37
C ALA A 82 -11.82 -2.52 -11.42
N ALA A 83 -12.18 -2.32 -10.15
CA ALA A 83 -11.27 -1.83 -9.12
C ALA A 83 -10.11 -2.80 -8.90
N TYR A 84 -10.40 -4.10 -8.81
CA TYR A 84 -9.39 -5.15 -8.68
C TYR A 84 -8.44 -5.19 -9.89
N GLU A 85 -8.95 -5.12 -11.12
CA GLU A 85 -8.14 -5.10 -12.34
C GLU A 85 -7.21 -3.89 -12.39
N SER A 86 -7.72 -2.70 -12.03
CA SER A 86 -6.91 -1.48 -11.92
C SER A 86 -5.80 -1.63 -10.87
N ALA A 87 -6.13 -2.20 -9.70
CA ALA A 87 -5.16 -2.45 -8.64
C ALA A 87 -4.08 -3.46 -9.07
N GLN A 88 -4.47 -4.52 -9.80
CA GLN A 88 -3.50 -5.47 -10.37
C GLN A 88 -2.55 -4.78 -11.37
N HIS A 89 -3.06 -3.87 -12.19
CA HIS A 89 -2.24 -3.13 -13.15
C HIS A 89 -1.21 -2.25 -12.44
N LEU A 90 -1.64 -1.53 -11.39
CA LEU A 90 -0.74 -0.72 -10.55
C LEU A 90 0.31 -1.58 -9.84
N ALA A 91 -0.08 -2.67 -9.19
CA ALA A 91 0.85 -3.56 -8.50
C ALA A 91 1.90 -4.14 -9.46
N ARG A 92 1.49 -4.55 -10.66
CA ARG A 92 2.42 -5.02 -11.71
C ARG A 92 3.34 -3.91 -12.22
N ALA A 93 2.84 -2.68 -12.34
CA ALA A 93 3.67 -1.53 -12.73
C ALA A 93 4.73 -1.23 -11.68
N GLY A 94 4.36 -1.16 -10.39
CA GLY A 94 5.30 -0.96 -9.30
C GLY A 94 6.32 -2.10 -9.18
N ALA A 95 5.90 -3.35 -9.41
CA ALA A 95 6.82 -4.48 -9.45
C ALA A 95 7.85 -4.38 -10.58
N ARG A 96 7.44 -3.96 -11.79
CA ARG A 96 8.38 -3.70 -12.89
C ARG A 96 9.38 -2.61 -12.53
N LEU A 97 8.92 -1.50 -11.96
CA LEU A 97 9.79 -0.41 -11.50
C LEU A 97 10.79 -0.89 -10.43
N ALA A 98 10.35 -1.74 -9.50
CA ALA A 98 11.22 -2.33 -8.49
C ALA A 98 12.29 -3.25 -9.11
N VAL A 99 11.92 -4.05 -10.13
CA VAL A 99 12.88 -4.88 -10.89
C VAL A 99 13.90 -4.03 -11.64
N GLU A 100 13.47 -2.93 -12.27
CA GLU A 100 14.37 -1.98 -12.96
C GLU A 100 15.40 -1.35 -12.01
N HIS A 101 15.13 -1.37 -10.70
CA HIS A 101 16.03 -0.87 -9.66
C HIS A 101 16.69 -1.97 -8.83
N GLY A 102 16.65 -3.21 -9.28
CA GLY A 102 17.44 -4.31 -8.76
C GLY A 102 16.75 -5.21 -7.74
N PHE A 103 15.47 -5.00 -7.43
CA PHE A 103 14.73 -5.95 -6.61
C PHE A 103 14.33 -7.21 -7.41
N GLU A 104 14.29 -8.37 -6.75
CA GLU A 104 13.54 -9.54 -7.21
C GLU A 104 12.07 -9.34 -6.79
N ALA A 105 11.30 -8.60 -7.60
CA ALA A 105 9.98 -8.11 -7.19
C ALA A 105 8.79 -8.80 -7.87
N SER A 106 7.68 -8.92 -7.14
CA SER A 106 6.38 -9.32 -7.66
C SER A 106 5.28 -8.35 -7.21
N GLY A 107 4.23 -8.21 -8.01
CA GLY A 107 3.09 -7.33 -7.73
C GLY A 107 1.93 -8.09 -7.11
N HIS A 108 1.31 -7.54 -6.06
CA HIS A 108 0.16 -8.09 -5.38
C HIS A 108 -0.93 -7.04 -5.17
N ALA A 109 -2.11 -7.28 -5.74
CA ALA A 109 -3.31 -6.48 -5.49
C ALA A 109 -4.18 -7.17 -4.43
N VAL A 110 -4.56 -6.43 -3.40
CA VAL A 110 -5.26 -6.96 -2.23
C VAL A 110 -6.39 -6.02 -1.82
N ALA A 111 -7.53 -6.58 -1.44
CA ALA A 111 -8.62 -5.78 -0.87
C ALA A 111 -8.17 -5.17 0.46
N ASP A 112 -8.67 -4.00 0.79
CA ASP A 112 -8.43 -3.39 2.09
C ASP A 112 -9.09 -4.18 3.23
N ASP A 113 -8.44 -4.17 4.38
CA ASP A 113 -9.06 -4.50 5.65
C ASP A 113 -9.83 -3.27 6.17
N VAL A 114 -9.58 -2.83 7.40
CA VAL A 114 -10.18 -1.58 7.93
C VAL A 114 -9.54 -0.35 7.28
N THR A 115 -8.24 -0.42 6.98
CA THR A 115 -7.50 0.63 6.28
C THR A 115 -6.39 0.03 5.42
N VAL A 116 -5.85 0.83 4.49
CA VAL A 116 -4.63 0.50 3.73
C VAL A 116 -3.47 0.16 4.67
N ALA A 117 -3.31 0.90 5.77
CA ALA A 117 -2.22 0.66 6.71
C ALA A 117 -2.36 -0.69 7.43
N ASP A 118 -3.57 -1.04 7.87
CA ASP A 118 -3.81 -2.31 8.56
C ASP A 118 -3.56 -3.49 7.61
N THR A 119 -3.92 -3.33 6.34
CA THR A 119 -3.64 -4.31 5.27
C THR A 119 -2.14 -4.53 5.07
N LEU A 120 -1.36 -3.44 4.98
CA LEU A 120 0.10 -3.52 4.83
C LEU A 120 0.77 -4.14 6.07
N VAL A 121 0.32 -3.78 7.28
CA VAL A 121 0.85 -4.34 8.53
C VAL A 121 0.56 -5.84 8.65
N ARG A 122 -0.66 -6.27 8.32
CA ARG A 122 -1.03 -7.69 8.30
C ARG A 122 -0.17 -8.46 7.30
N LEU A 123 -0.06 -7.99 6.06
CA LEU A 123 0.75 -8.66 5.05
C LEU A 123 2.24 -8.69 5.43
N ALA A 124 2.75 -7.65 6.08
CA ALA A 124 4.13 -7.65 6.57
C ALA A 124 4.36 -8.76 7.59
N ALA A 125 3.42 -8.96 8.52
CA ALA A 125 3.48 -10.04 9.49
C ALA A 125 3.35 -11.42 8.84
N GLU A 126 2.38 -11.61 7.94
CA GLU A 126 2.13 -12.88 7.23
C GLU A 126 3.29 -13.31 6.34
N THR A 127 3.97 -12.35 5.71
CA THR A 127 5.07 -12.61 4.78
C THR A 127 6.44 -12.64 5.45
N GLY A 128 6.52 -12.36 6.75
CA GLY A 128 7.80 -12.22 7.47
C GLY A 128 8.65 -11.10 6.89
N ALA A 129 8.03 -9.95 6.58
CA ALA A 129 8.71 -8.85 5.92
C ALA A 129 9.86 -8.30 6.78
N ALA A 130 11.01 -8.11 6.15
CA ALA A 130 12.18 -7.55 6.81
C ALA A 130 12.01 -6.03 7.03
N ALA A 131 11.29 -5.36 6.13
CA ALA A 131 10.86 -3.99 6.30
C ALA A 131 9.60 -3.69 5.47
N VAL A 132 8.86 -2.66 5.87
CA VAL A 132 7.77 -2.06 5.08
C VAL A 132 8.22 -0.70 4.55
N VAL A 133 8.03 -0.47 3.24
CA VAL A 133 8.35 0.79 2.56
C VAL A 133 7.05 1.47 2.14
N VAL A 134 6.90 2.75 2.46
CA VAL A 134 5.76 3.58 2.03
C VAL A 134 6.21 5.00 1.68
N GLY A 135 5.51 5.65 0.75
CA GLY A 135 5.67 7.08 0.49
C GLY A 135 4.95 7.94 1.53
N ALA A 136 5.50 9.10 1.87
CA ALA A 136 4.83 10.11 2.67
C ALA A 136 3.92 10.98 1.78
N HIS A 137 2.66 10.56 1.61
CA HIS A 137 1.67 11.32 0.83
C HIS A 137 0.52 11.88 1.67
N ARG A 138 0.06 13.09 1.31
CA ARG A 138 -1.30 13.57 1.55
C ARG A 138 -1.91 14.05 0.23
N HIS A 139 -3.21 13.86 0.08
CA HIS A 139 -3.98 14.50 -0.98
C HIS A 139 -4.03 16.02 -0.69
N GLY A 140 -3.17 16.83 -1.33
CA GLY A 140 -3.32 18.30 -1.38
C GLY A 140 -2.03 19.15 -1.28
N ARG A 141 -2.10 20.37 -1.86
CA ARG A 141 -1.03 21.41 -1.94
C ARG A 141 -0.69 22.09 -0.59
N LEU A 142 -0.59 21.35 0.51
CA LEU A 142 -0.10 21.88 1.79
C LEU A 142 1.30 21.35 2.06
N SER A 143 2.27 22.18 1.63
CA SER A 143 3.71 21.97 1.56
C SER A 143 4.46 21.95 2.91
N LYS A 144 3.94 21.25 3.92
CA LYS A 144 4.70 21.01 5.15
C LYS A 144 4.66 19.52 5.49
N LEU A 145 5.85 18.90 5.46
CA LEU A 145 6.37 17.66 6.09
C LEU A 145 5.45 16.84 7.02
N LEU A 146 4.20 16.60 6.65
CA LEU A 146 3.29 15.79 7.46
C LEU A 146 3.23 14.40 6.87
N LEU A 147 3.54 13.40 7.70
CA LEU A 147 3.28 12.01 7.40
C LEU A 147 1.79 11.86 7.00
N GLY A 148 1.55 11.08 5.95
CA GLY A 148 0.22 10.64 5.55
C GLY A 148 -0.42 9.78 6.64
N SER A 149 -1.75 9.58 6.56
CA SER A 149 -2.47 8.66 7.44
C SER A 149 -1.90 7.25 7.36
N THR A 150 -1.68 6.75 6.14
CA THR A 150 -1.11 5.42 5.90
C THR A 150 0.28 5.29 6.51
N SER A 151 1.21 6.19 6.16
CA SER A 151 2.58 6.13 6.70
C SER A 151 2.64 6.26 8.22
N SER A 152 1.81 7.12 8.82
CA SER A 152 1.75 7.28 10.27
C SER A 152 1.26 6.01 10.96
N ALA A 153 0.20 5.40 10.43
CA ALA A 153 -0.37 4.19 10.99
C ALA A 153 0.55 2.97 10.83
N VAL A 154 1.27 2.85 9.71
CA VAL A 154 2.26 1.79 9.51
C VAL A 154 3.43 1.95 10.49
N ILE A 155 3.95 3.16 10.69
CA ILE A 155 4.99 3.42 11.70
C ILE A 155 4.53 3.00 13.10
N GLU A 156 3.28 3.31 13.45
CA GLU A 156 2.73 3.03 14.78
C GLU A 156 2.56 1.51 15.04
N ARG A 157 2.25 0.72 14.00
CA ARG A 157 1.72 -0.65 14.17
C ARG A 157 2.57 -1.76 13.57
N ALA A 158 3.49 -1.46 12.66
CA ALA A 158 4.30 -2.49 12.02
C ALA A 158 5.20 -3.19 13.05
N GLY A 159 5.20 -4.53 13.05
CA GLY A 159 6.11 -5.34 13.87
C GLY A 159 7.55 -5.41 13.34
N CYS A 160 7.82 -4.79 12.18
CA CYS A 160 9.11 -4.77 11.51
C CYS A 160 9.56 -3.31 11.24
N PRO A 161 10.83 -3.09 10.89
CA PRO A 161 11.31 -1.78 10.42
C PRO A 161 10.41 -1.15 9.35
N VAL A 162 10.26 0.17 9.41
CA VAL A 162 9.47 0.96 8.45
C VAL A 162 10.35 2.01 7.82
N VAL A 163 10.36 2.05 6.49
CA VAL A 163 11.01 3.09 5.68
C VAL A 163 9.93 3.99 5.11
N VAL A 164 9.96 5.26 5.52
CA VAL A 164 9.08 6.27 4.94
C VAL A 164 9.89 7.21 4.07
N VAL A 165 9.58 7.21 2.78
CA VAL A 165 10.25 8.04 1.79
C VAL A 165 9.44 9.31 1.56
N ARG A 166 10.08 10.47 1.67
CA ARG A 166 9.42 11.77 1.47
C ARG A 166 9.17 12.03 -0.01
N GLY A 167 8.11 12.76 -0.32
CA GLY A 167 7.91 13.30 -1.67
C GLY A 167 8.98 14.33 -2.02
N GLU A 168 9.26 14.46 -3.32
CA GLU A 168 10.09 15.53 -3.89
C GLU A 168 9.36 16.89 -3.83
#